data_AF-A0A9X9A7T3-F1
#
_entry.id   AF-A0A9X9A7T3-F1
#
_cell.length_a   1.000
_cell.length_b   1.000
_cell.length_c   1.000
_cell.angle_alpha   90.00
_cell.angle_beta   90.00
_cell.angle_gamma   90.00
#
_symmetry.space_group_name_H-M   'P 1'
#
loop_
_entity.id
_entity.type
_entity.pdbx_description
1 polymer ?
#
loop_
_entity_poly.entity_id
_entity_poly.type
_entity_poly.pdbx_seq_one_letter_code
_entity_poly.pdbx_strand_id
1 'polypeptide(L)'
;SLRTTEEMFTTLDLAMVDLRDASARFLKIGSTPSFVKRANNILKIEASNLPMGIIEDVEVDVVGEQLKTGDILIMMSDGIFEG
;
A
#
# COMPACT_ATOMS: atom_id res chain seq x y z
N SER A 1 -1.79 28.16 21.08
CA SER A 1 -1.27 27.55 19.85
C SER A 1 -2.10 26.31 19.57
N LEU A 2 -3.20 26.47 18.81
CA LEU A 2 -4.06 25.37 18.42
C LEU A 2 -3.39 24.69 17.23
N ARG A 3 -2.59 23.65 17.48
CA ARG A 3 -2.16 22.74 16.43
C ARG A 3 -3.36 21.84 16.17
N THR A 4 -4.19 22.21 15.20
CA THR A 4 -5.22 21.33 14.66
C THR A 4 -4.54 20.04 14.19
N THR A 5 -4.99 18.91 14.71
CA THR A 5 -4.59 17.55 14.32
C THR A 5 -4.94 17.21 12.86
N GLU A 6 -5.41 18.20 12.08
CA GLU A 6 -5.98 18.05 10.74
C GLU A 6 -4.94 17.88 9.61
N GLU A 7 -3.64 17.94 9.90
CA GLU A 7 -2.58 17.81 8.88
C GLU A 7 -1.45 16.83 9.25
N MET A 8 -1.76 15.71 9.90
CA MET A 8 -0.80 14.58 9.88
C MET A 8 -0.97 13.79 8.57
N PHE A 9 -0.30 14.24 7.52
CA PHE A 9 -0.08 13.46 6.29
C PHE A 9 0.94 12.35 6.58
N THR A 10 0.54 11.35 7.35
CA THR A 10 1.35 10.14 7.56
C THR A 10 0.97 9.12 6.50
N THR A 11 1.97 8.58 5.82
CA THR A 11 1.78 7.49 4.88
C THR A 11 1.82 6.16 5.63
N LEU A 12 1.01 5.19 5.21
CA LEU A 12 1.04 3.82 5.70
C LEU A 12 1.08 2.87 4.52
N ASP A 13 2.10 2.02 4.47
CA ASP A 13 2.20 0.91 3.53
C ASP A 13 2.35 -0.39 4.32
N LEU A 14 1.33 -1.24 4.28
CA LEU A 14 1.29 -2.52 5.01
C LEU A 14 0.96 -3.66 4.04
N ALA A 15 1.79 -4.70 4.08
CA ALA A 15 1.54 -5.96 3.39
C ALA A 15 1.43 -7.08 4.42
N MET A 16 0.33 -7.82 4.38
CA MET A 16 0.10 -9.00 5.20
C MET A 16 0.03 -10.23 4.31
N VAL A 17 0.92 -11.20 4.55
CA VAL A 17 1.02 -12.43 3.77
C VAL A 17 0.63 -13.62 4.65
N ASP A 18 -0.37 -14.38 4.23
CA ASP A 18 -0.68 -15.68 4.84
C ASP A 18 0.31 -16.73 4.30
N LEU A 19 1.10 -17.31 5.21
CA LEU A 19 2.12 -18.29 4.86
C LEU A 19 1.55 -19.68 4.53
N ARG A 20 0.25 -19.91 4.72
CA ARG A 20 -0.41 -21.20 4.44
C ARG A 20 -0.83 -21.32 2.99
N ASP A 21 -1.40 -20.26 2.43
CA ASP A 21 -1.92 -20.24 1.06
C ASP A 21 -1.27 -19.17 0.17
N ALA A 22 -0.32 -18.39 0.70
CA ALA A 22 0.36 -17.30 0.01
C ALA A 22 -0.57 -16.15 -0.44
N SER A 23 -1.76 -16.03 0.15
CA SER A 23 -2.61 -14.86 -0.05
C SER A 23 -1.97 -13.62 0.60
N ALA A 24 -1.98 -12.51 -0.13
CA ALA A 24 -1.46 -11.24 0.34
C ALA A 24 -2.55 -10.17 0.33
N ARG A 25 -2.60 -9.38 1.40
CA ARG A 25 -3.47 -8.22 1.54
C ARG A 25 -2.61 -6.98 1.74
N PHE A 26 -2.88 -5.95 0.95
CA PHE A 26 -2.16 -4.69 0.98
C PHE A 26 -3.08 -3.59 1.45
N LEU A 27 -2.59 -2.80 2.40
CA LEU A 27 -3.24 -1.63 2.96
C LEU A 27 -2.36 -0.43 2.67
N LYS A 28 -2.87 0.51 1.86
CA LYS A 28 -2.12 1.69 1.43
C LYS A 28 -2.89 2.95 1.76
N ILE A 29 -2.28 3.84 2.52
CA ILE A 29 -2.83 5.15 2.89
C ILE A 29 -1.79 6.20 2.52
N GLY A 30 -2.08 6.98 1.47
CA GLY A 30 -1.18 8.05 1.01
C GLY A 30 0.24 7.60 0.66
N SER A 31 0.47 6.29 0.46
CA SER A 31 1.80 5.70 0.26
C SER A 31 2.11 5.47 -1.22
N THR A 32 3.39 5.30 -1.53
CA THR A 32 3.86 4.91 -2.85
C THR A 32 3.38 3.51 -3.27
N PRO A 33 3.39 3.22 -4.59
CA PRO A 33 3.09 1.88 -5.10
C PRO A 33 4.10 0.84 -4.60
N SER A 34 3.62 -0.38 -4.37
CA SER A 34 4.51 -1.56 -4.20
C SER A 34 4.52 -2.38 -5.48
N PHE A 35 5.46 -3.32 -5.57
CA PHE A 35 5.61 -4.16 -6.76
C PHE A 35 5.79 -5.62 -6.39
N VAL A 36 5.18 -6.51 -7.17
CA VAL A 36 5.49 -7.94 -7.14
C VAL A 36 6.25 -8.29 -8.42
N LYS A 37 7.50 -8.70 -8.27
CA LYS A 37 8.29 -9.25 -9.37
C LYS A 37 8.04 -10.76 -9.46
N ARG A 38 7.51 -11.19 -10.59
CA ARG A 38 7.25 -12.59 -10.93
C ARG A 38 8.02 -12.95 -12.19
N ALA A 39 9.16 -13.62 -12.01
CA ALA A 39 10.13 -13.87 -13.08
C ALA A 39 10.50 -12.55 -13.81
N ASN A 40 10.06 -12.40 -15.06
CA ASN A 40 10.30 -11.21 -15.90
C ASN A 40 9.15 -10.19 -15.87
N ASN A 41 8.07 -10.47 -15.14
CA ASN A 41 6.90 -9.60 -15.04
C ASN A 41 6.96 -8.80 -13.74
N ILE A 42 6.52 -7.54 -13.82
CA ILE A 42 6.35 -6.65 -12.68
C ILE A 42 4.87 -6.33 -12.57
N LEU A 43 4.26 -6.68 -11.44
CA LEU A 43 2.89 -6.30 -11.09
C LEU A 43 2.95 -5.10 -10.15
N LYS A 44 2.21 -4.04 -10.46
CA LYS A 44 2.10 -2.85 -9.63
C LYS A 44 0.92 -3.02 -8.67
N ILE A 45 1.15 -2.75 -7.39
CA ILE A 45 0.15 -2.76 -6.33
C ILE A 45 -0.09 -1.31 -5.91
N GLU A 46 -1.29 -0.80 -6.15
CA GLU A 46 -1.71 0.55 -5.79
C GLU A 46 -3.16 0.52 -5.29
N ALA A 47 -3.48 1.35 -4.29
CA ALA A 47 -4.85 1.54 -3.81
C ALA A 47 -5.56 2.59 -4.65
N SER A 48 -6.88 2.44 -4.84
CA SER A 48 -7.63 3.14 -5.88
C SER A 48 -8.13 4.54 -5.47
N ASN A 49 -8.22 4.88 -4.17
CA ASN A 49 -8.82 6.14 -3.67
C ASN A 49 -7.93 6.77 -2.58
N LEU A 50 -7.76 8.10 -2.44
CA LEU A 50 -8.74 9.20 -2.24
C LEU A 50 -8.12 10.57 -2.62
N PRO A 51 -8.90 11.56 -3.10
CA PRO A 51 -9.39 12.61 -2.17
C PRO A 51 -10.73 13.30 -2.55
N MET A 52 -11.64 13.48 -1.57
CA MET A 52 -12.23 14.81 -1.30
C MET A 52 -12.98 14.87 0.04
N GLY A 53 -12.49 15.73 0.93
CA GLY A 53 -13.19 16.44 2.01
C GLY A 53 -14.17 15.68 2.92
N ILE A 54 -13.83 15.56 4.20
CA ILE A 54 -14.82 15.41 5.29
C ILE A 54 -15.54 14.05 5.32
N ILE A 55 -14.88 12.91 5.60
CA ILE A 55 -15.64 11.68 5.87
C ILE A 55 -15.01 10.88 7.02
N GLU A 56 -15.82 10.65 8.06
CA GLU A 56 -15.53 10.05 9.37
C GLU A 56 -15.25 8.52 9.34
N ASP A 57 -15.21 7.89 8.17
CA ASP A 57 -14.90 6.46 8.03
C ASP A 57 -13.88 6.27 6.90
N VAL A 58 -12.64 5.94 7.26
CA VAL A 58 -11.61 5.57 6.28
C VAL A 58 -11.99 4.21 5.70
N GLU A 59 -12.67 4.19 4.55
CA GLU A 59 -12.74 3.00 3.70
C GLU A 59 -11.32 2.71 3.20
N VAL A 60 -10.57 1.92 3.98
CA VAL A 60 -9.23 1.54 3.57
C VAL A 60 -9.35 0.52 2.44
N ASP A 61 -8.92 0.90 1.25
CA ASP A 61 -8.91 0.00 0.10
C ASP A 61 -7.89 -1.12 0.38
N VAL A 62 -8.37 -2.36 0.43
CA VAL A 62 -7.55 -3.55 0.65
C VAL A 62 -7.36 -4.24 -0.68
N VAL A 63 -6.16 -4.12 -1.24
CA VAL A 63 -5.81 -4.83 -2.48
C VAL A 63 -5.42 -6.26 -2.12
N GLY A 64 -6.14 -7.23 -2.68
CA GLY A 64 -5.85 -8.65 -2.51
C GLY A 64 -5.07 -9.21 -3.70
N GLU A 65 -3.97 -9.92 -3.44
CA GLU A 65 -3.19 -10.61 -4.47
C GLU A 65 -2.80 -12.02 -4.05
N GLN A 66 -2.72 -12.93 -5.02
CA GLN A 66 -2.23 -14.28 -4.79
C GLN A 66 -0.75 -14.36 -5.17
N LEU A 67 0.11 -14.47 -4.16
CA LEU A 67 1.53 -14.69 -4.38
C LEU A 67 1.80 -16.12 -4.84
N LYS A 68 2.90 -16.28 -5.58
CA LYS A 68 3.40 -17.56 -6.08
C LYS A 68 4.84 -17.76 -5.62
N THR A 69 5.25 -19.03 -5.58
CA THR A 69 6.65 -19.38 -5.26
C THR A 69 7.61 -18.65 -6.19
N GLY A 70 8.62 -17.99 -5.60
CA GLY A 70 9.61 -17.21 -6.32
C GLY A 70 9.21 -15.77 -6.61
N ASP A 71 8.02 -15.33 -6.22
CA ASP A 71 7.66 -13.92 -6.25
C ASP A 71 8.51 -13.12 -5.26
N ILE A 72 8.88 -11.90 -5.66
CA ILE A 72 9.57 -10.94 -4.80
C ILE A 72 8.65 -9.74 -4.62
N LEU A 73 8.19 -9.52 -3.39
CA LEU A 73 7.48 -8.31 -3.00
C LEU A 73 8.50 -7.19 -2.70
N ILE A 74 8.36 -6.07 -3.39
CA ILE A 74 9.20 -4.88 -3.26
C ILE A 74 8.32 -3.75 -2.73
N MET A 75 8.68 -3.24 -1.57
CA MET A 75 8.07 -2.07 -0.94
C MET A 75 9.16 -1.02 -0.70
N MET A 76 8.79 0.25 -0.80
CA MET A 76 9.74 1.36 -0.72
C MET A 76 9.03 2.61 -0.21
N SER A 77 9.74 3.47 0.51
CA SER A 77 9.21 4.79 0.88
C SER A 77 9.28 5.78 -0.30
N ASP A 78 8.50 6.85 -0.19
CA ASP A 78 8.57 8.06 -1.03
C ASP A 78 9.99 8.54 -1.29
N GLY A 79 10.86 8.59 -0.27
CA GLY A 79 12.24 9.06 -0.43
C GLY A 79 13.12 8.25 -1.40
N ILE A 80 12.76 7.01 -1.74
CA ILE A 80 13.44 6.24 -2.79
C ILE A 80 12.64 6.28 -4.11
N PHE A 81 11.32 6.42 -4.04
CA PHE A 81 10.45 6.39 -5.22
C PHE A 81 10.48 7.72 -5.99
N GLU A 82 10.58 8.84 -5.26
CA GLU A 82 10.62 10.20 -5.80
C GLU A 82 12.03 10.80 -5.85
N GLY A 83 13.03 10.05 -5.35
CA GLY A 83 14.44 10.44 -5.32
C GLY A 83 15.12 10.44 -6.69
#